data_AF-A0A1L3I1N0-F1
#
_entry.id   AF-A0A1L3I1N0-F1
#
_cell.length_a   1.000
_cell.length_b   1.000
_cell.length_c   1.000
_cell.angle_alpha   90.00
_cell.angle_beta   90.00
_cell.angle_gamma   90.00
#
_symmetry.space_group_name_H-M   'P 1'
#
loop_
_entity.id
_entity.type
_entity.pdbx_description
1 polymer ?
#
loop_
_entity_poly.entity_id
_entity_poly.type
_entity_poly.pdbx_seq_one_letter_code
_entity_poly.pdbx_strand_id
1 'polypeptide(L)'
;MRVTTGGAPVVLENIYQHEGQTGHEIIFATHVTWPETPHLAGDLIEFQKGNGQACIARWVHPDTLEAGGTERFPTGLNTHLQDLGSPPRA
;
A
#
# COMPACT_ATOMS: atom_id res chain seq x y z
N MET A 1 11.66 -3.60 -17.35
CA MET A 1 10.56 -2.82 -16.74
C MET A 1 11.13 -2.05 -15.55
N ARG A 2 10.96 -0.72 -15.47
CA ARG A 2 11.51 0.10 -14.37
C ARG A 2 10.39 0.85 -13.68
N VAL A 3 10.26 0.66 -12.37
CA VAL A 3 9.40 1.49 -11.51
C VAL A 3 10.18 2.72 -11.12
N THR A 4 9.51 3.88 -11.05
CA THR A 4 10.10 5.13 -10.57
C THR A 4 9.38 5.59 -9.31
N THR A 5 10.10 6.23 -8.40
CA THR A 5 9.55 6.75 -7.14
C THR A 5 9.37 8.26 -7.23
N GLY A 6 8.25 8.77 -6.70
CA GLY A 6 7.96 10.19 -6.62
C GLY A 6 8.20 10.76 -5.22
N GLY A 7 8.97 11.85 -5.12
CA GLY A 7 9.19 12.58 -3.88
C GLY A 7 10.09 11.87 -2.86
N ALA A 8 10.19 12.47 -1.66
CA ALA A 8 10.82 11.83 -0.52
C ALA A 8 9.84 10.83 0.13
N PRO A 9 10.32 9.67 0.63
CA PRO A 9 9.45 8.72 1.29
C PRO A 9 8.93 9.27 2.63
N VAL A 10 7.71 8.90 2.98
CA VAL A 10 7.22 8.97 4.35
C VAL A 10 7.80 7.79 5.12
N VAL A 11 8.25 8.05 6.35
CA VAL A 11 8.79 7.03 7.25
C VAL A 11 7.75 6.72 8.33
N LEU A 12 7.40 5.46 8.47
CA LEU A 12 6.40 4.97 9.42
C LEU A 12 7.04 3.92 10.32
N GLU A 13 6.91 4.08 11.63
CA GLU A 13 7.28 3.05 12.61
C GLU A 13 6.07 2.15 12.87
N ASN A 14 6.24 0.84 12.73
CA ASN A 14 5.18 -0.15 12.89
C ASN A 14 5.58 -1.20 13.93
N ILE A 15 4.98 -1.15 15.11
CA ILE A 15 5.12 -2.16 16.16
C ILE A 15 3.82 -2.97 16.20
N TYR A 16 3.89 -4.27 15.95
CA TYR A 16 2.73 -5.13 15.75
C TYR A 16 2.89 -6.48 16.47
N GLN A 17 1.80 -7.23 16.61
CA GLN A 17 1.82 -8.60 17.11
C GLN A 17 1.62 -9.57 15.93
N HIS A 18 2.50 -10.56 15.81
CA HIS A 18 2.38 -11.63 14.83
C HIS A 18 2.69 -12.97 15.49
N GLU A 19 1.73 -13.89 15.46
CA GLU A 19 1.84 -15.22 16.09
C GLU A 19 2.29 -15.18 17.57
N GLY A 20 1.82 -14.16 18.30
CA GLY A 20 2.15 -13.95 19.72
C GLY A 20 3.55 -13.36 19.97
N GLN A 21 4.28 -12.99 18.93
CA GLN A 21 5.56 -12.29 19.00
C GLN A 21 5.37 -10.81 18.63
N THR A 22 6.11 -9.94 19.32
CA THR A 22 6.16 -8.52 18.94
C THR A 22 7.09 -8.35 17.75
N GLY A 23 6.54 -7.90 16.63
CA GLY A 23 7.27 -7.45 15.47
C GLY A 23 7.53 -5.95 15.53
N HIS A 24 8.58 -5.52 14.85
CA HIS A 24 8.93 -4.11 14.69
C HIS A 24 9.50 -3.87 13.30
N GLU A 25 8.85 -2.99 12.55
CA GLU A 25 9.22 -2.61 11.18
C GLU A 25 9.37 -1.09 11.07
N ILE A 26 10.34 -0.65 10.30
CA ILE A 26 10.42 0.73 9.79
C ILE A 26 10.05 0.69 8.32
N ILE A 27 8.96 1.34 7.96
CA ILE A 27 8.37 1.33 6.62
C ILE A 27 8.70 2.65 5.93
N PHE A 28 9.25 2.56 4.72
CA PHE A 28 9.48 3.70 3.83
C PHE A 28 8.43 3.65 2.71
N ALA A 29 7.41 4.50 2.79
CA ALA A 29 6.32 4.55 1.82
C ALA A 29 6.53 5.71 0.84
N THR A 30 6.40 5.45 -0.45
CA THR A 30 6.55 6.47 -1.51
C THR A 30 5.57 6.21 -2.63
N HIS A 31 5.21 7.26 -3.36
CA HIS A 31 4.51 7.11 -4.63
C HIS A 31 5.41 6.39 -5.62
N VAL A 32 4.79 5.53 -6.42
CA VAL A 32 5.45 4.87 -7.54
C VAL A 32 4.69 5.13 -8.83
N THR A 33 5.44 5.39 -9.89
CA THR A 33 4.92 5.40 -11.24
C THR A 33 5.39 4.12 -11.93
N TRP A 34 4.41 3.37 -12.40
CA TRP A 34 4.63 2.17 -13.19
C TRP A 34 4.80 2.57 -14.67
N PRO A 35 5.66 1.87 -15.44
CA PRO A 35 5.59 1.92 -16.90
C PRO A 35 4.23 1.35 -17.36
N GLU A 36 3.90 1.36 -18.65
CA GLU A 36 2.65 0.73 -19.12
C GLU A 36 2.53 -0.71 -18.58
N THR A 37 1.59 -0.91 -17.65
CA THR A 37 1.32 -2.17 -16.96
C THR A 37 -0.14 -2.53 -17.13
N PRO A 38 -0.55 -3.09 -18.29
CA PRO A 38 -1.95 -3.46 -18.55
C PRO A 38 -2.52 -4.42 -17.50
N HIS A 39 -1.68 -5.29 -16.93
CA HIS A 39 -2.07 -6.24 -15.88
C HIS A 39 -2.46 -5.57 -14.55
N LEU A 40 -2.06 -4.32 -14.31
CA LEU A 40 -2.46 -3.54 -13.14
C LEU A 40 -3.70 -2.67 -13.40
N ALA A 41 -4.18 -2.60 -14.65
CA ALA A 41 -5.32 -1.76 -15.02
C ALA A 41 -6.68 -2.39 -14.63
N GLY A 42 -6.71 -3.68 -14.26
CA GLY A 42 -7.91 -4.37 -13.81
C GLY A 42 -8.15 -4.23 -12.29
N ASP A 43 -9.40 -4.45 -11.88
CA ASP A 43 -9.80 -4.44 -10.46
C ASP A 43 -9.27 -5.64 -9.66
N LEU A 44 -8.77 -6.65 -10.35
CA LEU A 44 -8.21 -7.88 -9.78
C LEU A 44 -6.83 -8.13 -10.39
N ILE A 45 -5.84 -8.23 -9.51
CA ILE A 45 -4.45 -8.48 -9.87
C ILE A 45 -4.05 -9.83 -9.27
N GLU A 46 -3.84 -10.83 -10.12
CA GLU A 46 -3.28 -12.11 -9.71
C GLU A 46 -1.76 -12.03 -9.68
N PHE A 47 -1.15 -12.50 -8.59
CA PHE A 47 0.30 -12.52 -8.44
C PHE A 47 0.76 -13.71 -7.60
N GLN A 48 2.06 -14.02 -7.67
CA GLN A 48 2.68 -15.02 -6.81
C GLN A 48 3.62 -14.34 -5.82
N LYS A 49 3.58 -14.77 -4.56
CA LYS A 49 4.60 -14.41 -3.57
C LYS A 49 5.93 -15.08 -3.93
N GLY A 50 7.03 -14.60 -3.36
CA GLY A 50 8.36 -15.19 -3.58
C GLY A 50 8.49 -16.68 -3.21
N ASN A 51 7.54 -17.22 -2.43
CA ASN A 51 7.42 -18.63 -2.10
C ASN A 51 6.52 -19.43 -3.06
N GLY A 52 6.05 -18.83 -4.16
CA GLY A 52 5.17 -19.45 -5.16
C GLY A 52 3.68 -19.44 -4.80
N GLN A 53 3.29 -18.94 -3.62
CA GLN A 53 1.88 -18.87 -3.22
C GLN A 53 1.10 -17.89 -4.11
N ALA A 54 0.06 -18.38 -4.77
CA ALA A 54 -0.87 -17.56 -5.55
C ALA A 54 -1.67 -16.63 -4.61
N CYS A 55 -1.77 -15.37 -5.00
CA CYS A 55 -2.40 -14.29 -4.25
C CYS A 55 -3.23 -13.41 -5.19
N ILE A 56 -4.19 -12.70 -4.59
CA ILE A 56 -5.05 -11.73 -5.29
C ILE A 56 -4.88 -10.38 -4.60
N ALA A 57 -4.63 -9.33 -5.39
CA ALA A 57 -4.69 -7.94 -4.98
C ALA A 57 -5.83 -7.22 -5.71
N ARG A 58 -6.32 -6.12 -5.11
CA ARG A 58 -7.39 -5.29 -5.65
C ARG A 58 -7.09 -3.82 -5.38
N TRP A 59 -7.52 -2.96 -6.29
CA TRP A 59 -7.54 -1.53 -6.04
C TRP A 59 -8.73 -1.19 -5.15
N VAL A 60 -8.49 -0.32 -4.17
CA VAL A 60 -9.48 0.08 -3.18
C VAL A 60 -9.33 1.58 -2.96
N HIS A 61 -10.45 2.28 -2.91
CA HIS A 61 -10.41 3.69 -2.55
C HIS A 61 -10.08 3.80 -1.05
N PRO A 62 -9.16 4.68 -0.62
CA PRO A 62 -8.77 4.80 0.78
C PRO A 62 -9.95 4.91 1.75
N ASP A 63 -11.00 5.64 1.37
CA ASP A 63 -12.20 5.85 2.19
C ASP A 63 -13.09 4.60 2.34
N THR A 64 -13.05 3.68 1.38
CA THR A 64 -13.94 2.49 1.39
C THR A 64 -13.48 1.40 2.35
N LEU A 65 -12.22 1.46 2.76
CA LEU A 65 -11.59 0.42 3.56
C LEU A 65 -11.98 0.52 5.05
N GLU A 66 -12.38 1.69 5.57
CA GLU A 66 -12.93 1.82 6.94
C GLU A 66 -14.28 1.09 7.08
N ALA A 67 -15.12 1.21 6.05
CA ALA A 67 -16.48 0.65 6.05
C ALA A 67 -16.49 -0.89 6.04
N GLY A 68 -15.40 -1.53 5.60
CA GLY A 68 -15.31 -2.98 5.44
C GLY A 68 -14.75 -3.74 6.65
N GLY A 69 -14.40 -3.07 7.75
CA GLY A 69 -13.78 -3.71 8.92
C GLY A 69 -12.42 -4.35 8.64
N THR A 70 -11.77 -3.98 7.52
CA THR A 70 -10.43 -4.46 7.17
C THR A 70 -9.42 -3.60 7.91
N GLU A 71 -8.75 -4.19 8.88
CA GLU A 71 -7.68 -3.52 9.61
C GLU A 71 -6.54 -3.17 8.65
N ARG A 72 -6.11 -1.92 8.68
CA ARG A 72 -5.01 -1.45 7.85
C ARG A 72 -3.76 -1.29 8.69
N PHE A 73 -2.67 -1.78 8.14
CA PHE A 73 -1.36 -1.68 8.73
C PHE A 73 -0.43 -0.90 7.80
N PRO A 74 0.48 -0.08 8.34
CA PRO A 74 0.59 0.25 9.77
C PRO A 74 -0.52 1.21 10.23
N THR A 75 -0.74 1.30 11.54
CA THR A 75 -1.60 2.33 12.13
C THR A 75 -1.13 3.72 11.68
N GLY A 76 -2.07 4.61 11.30
CA GLY A 76 -1.75 5.96 10.80
C GLY A 76 -1.58 6.05 9.28
N LEU A 77 -1.54 4.93 8.54
CA LEU A 77 -1.42 4.92 7.09
C LEU A 77 -2.52 5.76 6.39
N ASN A 78 -3.75 5.75 6.89
CA ASN A 78 -4.87 6.49 6.29
C ASN A 78 -4.65 7.99 6.20
N THR A 79 -4.06 8.60 7.23
CA THR A 79 -3.77 10.04 7.23
C THR A 79 -2.83 10.37 6.07
N HIS A 80 -1.84 9.52 5.83
CA HIS A 80 -0.91 9.69 4.71
C HIS A 80 -1.55 9.39 3.36
N LEU A 81 -2.58 8.53 3.28
CA LEU A 81 -3.30 8.22 2.04
C LEU A 81 -4.33 9.30 1.65
N GLN A 82 -4.96 9.97 2.62
CA GLN A 82 -5.96 11.01 2.37
C GLN A 82 -5.34 12.29 1.78
N ASP A 83 -4.11 12.60 2.14
CA ASP A 83 -3.33 13.68 1.53
C ASP A 83 -3.03 13.43 0.05
N LEU A 84 -3.18 12.20 -0.45
CA LEU A 84 -2.86 11.79 -1.82
C LEU A 84 -4.02 11.98 -2.81
N GLY A 85 -5.24 12.17 -2.30
CA GLY A 85 -6.44 12.40 -3.12
C GLY A 85 -6.70 13.87 -3.43
N SER A 86 -5.95 14.80 -2.83
CA SER A 86 -6.08 16.21 -3.12
C SER A 86 -5.29 16.56 -4.40
N PRO A 87 -5.90 17.20 -5.41
CA PRO A 87 -5.11 17.77 -6.50
C PRO A 87 -4.07 18.74 -5.91
N PRO A 88 -2.90 18.92 -6.55
CA PRO A 88 -1.91 19.88 -6.08
C PRO A 88 -2.58 21.25 -5.90
N ARG A 89 -2.39 21.88 -4.73
CA ARG A 89 -2.88 23.24 -4.49
C ARG A 89 -2.29 24.16 -5.56
N ALA A 90 -3.18 24.81 -6.32
CA ALA A 90 -2.85 25.85 -7.28
C ALA A 90 -2.28 27.10 -6.59
#